data_AF-A0A2H6BE57-F1
#
_entry.id   AF-A0A2H6BE57-F1
#
_cell.length_a   1.000
_cell.length_b   1.000
_cell.length_c   1.000
_cell.angle_alpha   90.00
_cell.angle_beta   90.00
_cell.angle_gamma   90.00
#
_symmetry.space_group_name_H-M   'P 1'
#
loop_
_entity.id
_entity.type
_entity.pdbx_description
1 polymer ?
#
loop_
_entity_poly.entity_id
_entity_poly.type
_entity_poly.pdbx_seq_one_letter_code
_entity_poly.pdbx_strand_id
1 'polypeptide(L)'
;MVIGSGFTGLSAALVLARAGRQVVVLDAGVPGFGASTRNGGQVGSGNQKFRVRTLIAMMGERKAVDLLREGVEMLDGIEALIASEKIECGFTRCGRFRGAMRPEHYESMARDMADLTRWAGVETAMIPKCEQASEIGSDLFHGGALLPQDAGLHPGRYHAGLMDRVIKAGAVICGNAAVRDIVSEHGRRSVRLDDLTIDASDVLVATNGYTRNVGAFFAKRIVPIVSAQIATEPMPQELFDAIFPKKRMFGNSNRVFFYFRPAPGENRLIWGGRSNHLASKTSAAAYAHLARDLLRTFPALENVAVSHAWSGQIGYTFDEFPHLGRTDEGVHYAMGYCGTGVSRSTHFGRKIALQMLGRPEGASAFSDIAFPSHRFHKLAKPAVPLVESWYRLRDAANI
;
A
#
# COMPACT_ATOMS: atom_id res chain seq x y z
N MET A 1 -13.87 -7.67 -17.88
CA MET A 1 -13.05 -6.44 -18.03
C MET A 1 -12.44 -6.06 -16.69
N VAL A 2 -11.16 -5.69 -16.66
CA VAL A 2 -10.46 -5.18 -15.47
C VAL A 2 -9.97 -3.77 -15.75
N ILE A 3 -10.26 -2.82 -14.86
CA ILE A 3 -9.90 -1.41 -15.01
C ILE A 3 -8.82 -1.06 -13.99
N GLY A 4 -7.62 -0.78 -14.49
CA GLY A 4 -6.40 -0.51 -13.73
C GLY A 4 -5.41 -1.67 -13.76
N SER A 5 -4.19 -1.43 -14.23
CA SER A 5 -3.10 -2.41 -14.32
C SER A 5 -2.18 -2.43 -13.08
N GLY A 6 -2.67 -1.94 -11.94
CA GLY A 6 -1.98 -2.09 -10.65
C GLY A 6 -2.02 -3.53 -10.13
N PHE A 7 -1.39 -3.77 -8.98
CA PHE A 7 -1.32 -5.10 -8.34
C PHE A 7 -2.69 -5.76 -8.20
N THR A 8 -3.73 -5.03 -7.79
CA THR A 8 -5.10 -5.55 -7.69
C THR A 8 -5.61 -6.08 -9.03
N GLY A 9 -5.52 -5.26 -10.08
CA GLY A 9 -6.05 -5.62 -11.39
C GLY A 9 -5.28 -6.76 -12.03
N LEU A 10 -3.94 -6.73 -11.95
CA LEU A 10 -3.11 -7.82 -12.49
C LEU A 10 -3.29 -9.12 -11.70
N SER A 11 -3.37 -9.07 -10.37
CA SER A 11 -3.63 -10.27 -9.57
C SER A 11 -4.99 -10.87 -9.86
N ALA A 12 -6.02 -10.04 -10.07
CA ALA A 12 -7.34 -10.52 -10.48
C ALA A 12 -7.30 -11.12 -11.90
N ALA A 13 -6.67 -10.41 -12.84
CA ALA A 13 -6.55 -10.83 -14.23
C ALA A 13 -5.85 -12.19 -14.36
N LEU A 14 -4.80 -12.44 -13.59
CA LEU A 14 -4.08 -13.72 -13.59
C LEU A 14 -5.00 -14.88 -13.18
N VAL A 15 -5.77 -14.70 -12.11
CA VAL A 15 -6.72 -15.72 -11.61
C VAL A 15 -7.82 -15.97 -12.64
N LEU A 16 -8.40 -14.90 -13.19
CA LEU A 16 -9.49 -14.99 -14.18
C LEU A 16 -9.03 -15.66 -15.47
N ALA A 17 -7.86 -15.27 -15.99
CA ALA A 17 -7.31 -15.82 -17.23
C ALA A 17 -7.01 -17.31 -17.10
N ARG A 18 -6.40 -17.73 -15.98
CA ARG A 18 -6.15 -19.16 -15.69
C ARG A 18 -7.42 -19.98 -15.47
N ALA A 19 -8.51 -19.33 -15.07
CA ALA A 19 -9.82 -19.97 -15.01
C ALA A 19 -10.51 -20.05 -16.39
N GLY A 20 -9.82 -19.72 -17.49
CA GLY A 20 -10.33 -19.80 -18.85
C GLY A 20 -11.21 -18.61 -19.26
N ARG A 21 -11.23 -17.52 -18.48
CA ARG A 21 -11.98 -16.31 -18.86
C ARG A 21 -11.21 -15.52 -19.91
N GLN A 22 -11.92 -14.87 -20.83
CA GLN A 22 -11.36 -13.84 -21.69
C GLN A 22 -11.21 -12.55 -20.88
N VAL A 23 -9.96 -12.12 -20.68
CA VAL A 23 -9.64 -10.99 -19.81
C VAL A 23 -8.96 -9.88 -20.62
N VAL A 24 -9.53 -8.68 -20.53
CA VAL A 24 -8.92 -7.44 -20.98
C VAL A 24 -8.69 -6.56 -19.75
N VAL A 25 -7.46 -6.03 -19.62
CA VAL A 25 -7.04 -5.07 -18.60
C VAL A 25 -6.82 -3.72 -19.28
N LEU A 26 -7.53 -2.68 -18.83
CA LEU A 26 -7.42 -1.33 -19.38
C LEU A 26 -6.76 -0.41 -18.35
N ASP A 27 -5.71 0.29 -18.75
CA ASP A 27 -5.05 1.31 -17.92
C ASP A 27 -5.09 2.67 -18.62
N ALA A 28 -5.42 3.72 -17.86
CA ALA A 28 -5.49 5.07 -18.39
C ALA A 28 -4.13 5.64 -18.82
N GLY A 29 -3.01 5.09 -18.33
CA GLY A 29 -1.66 5.46 -18.73
C GLY A 29 -0.83 4.26 -19.16
N VAL A 30 0.49 4.43 -19.13
CA VAL A 30 1.42 3.31 -19.31
C VAL A 30 1.21 2.30 -18.17
N PRO A 31 1.05 0.99 -18.45
CA PRO A 31 0.80 0.01 -17.41
C PRO A 31 1.85 0.07 -16.30
N GLY A 32 1.39 0.06 -15.05
CA GLY A 32 2.26 0.22 -13.88
C GLY A 32 2.64 1.64 -13.50
N PHE A 33 2.24 2.69 -14.24
CA PHE A 33 2.58 4.09 -13.90
C PHE A 33 2.12 4.51 -12.48
N GLY A 34 1.07 3.88 -11.96
CA GLY A 34 0.44 4.25 -10.69
C GLY A 34 1.21 3.86 -9.42
N ALA A 35 0.48 3.74 -8.30
CA ALA A 35 1.07 3.49 -6.98
C ALA A 35 1.82 2.15 -6.86
N SER A 36 1.46 1.16 -7.67
CA SER A 36 2.03 -0.19 -7.60
C SER A 36 3.53 -0.24 -7.89
N THR A 37 4.07 0.65 -8.73
CA THR A 37 5.53 0.71 -9.00
C THR A 37 6.24 1.80 -8.19
N ARG A 38 5.50 2.65 -7.49
CA ARG A 38 5.99 3.87 -6.83
C ARG A 38 5.90 3.87 -5.31
N ASN A 39 5.52 2.74 -4.71
CA ASN A 39 5.40 2.59 -3.25
C ASN A 39 6.73 2.15 -2.61
N GLY A 40 6.74 2.05 -1.27
CA GLY A 40 7.93 1.67 -0.50
C GLY A 40 8.28 0.17 -0.55
N GLY A 41 7.43 -0.70 -1.09
CA GLY A 41 7.71 -2.15 -1.18
C GLY A 41 7.63 -2.91 0.14
N GLN A 42 7.17 -2.27 1.22
CA GLN A 42 6.99 -2.90 2.52
C GLN A 42 5.76 -3.81 2.52
N VAL A 43 5.91 -5.00 3.09
CA VAL A 43 4.86 -6.02 3.20
C VAL A 43 4.73 -6.41 4.68
N GLY A 44 3.62 -6.02 5.31
CA GLY A 44 3.39 -6.27 6.73
C GLY A 44 2.52 -7.49 7.02
N SER A 45 2.77 -8.16 8.15
CA SER A 45 1.98 -9.26 8.71
C SER A 45 0.89 -8.72 9.64
N GLY A 46 -0.37 -8.74 9.19
CA GLY A 46 -1.54 -8.60 10.07
C GLY A 46 -1.84 -7.21 10.65
N ASN A 47 -0.86 -6.32 10.77
CA ASN A 47 -1.06 -5.01 11.39
C ASN A 47 -2.01 -4.14 10.54
N GLN A 48 -3.17 -3.83 11.10
CA GLN A 48 -4.11 -2.88 10.52
C GLN A 48 -3.66 -1.45 10.80
N LYS A 49 -4.29 -0.48 10.16
CA LYS A 49 -4.06 0.95 10.49
C LYS A 49 -4.42 1.23 11.96
N PHE A 50 -5.42 0.54 12.47
CA PHE A 50 -5.89 0.63 13.85
C PHE A 50 -5.09 -0.29 14.78
N ARG A 51 -4.93 0.17 16.02
CA ARG A 51 -4.49 -0.68 17.14
C ARG A 51 -5.50 -1.81 17.35
N VAL A 52 -5.04 -2.95 17.86
CA VAL A 52 -5.88 -4.15 18.02
C VAL A 52 -7.12 -3.87 18.87
N ARG A 53 -6.96 -3.19 20.02
CA ARG A 53 -8.09 -2.82 20.88
C ARG A 53 -9.08 -1.86 20.22
N THR A 54 -8.57 -0.91 19.43
CA THR A 54 -9.43 0.01 18.68
C THR A 54 -10.26 -0.76 17.65
N LEU A 55 -9.64 -1.73 16.96
CA LEU A 55 -10.35 -2.58 16.01
C LEU A 55 -11.43 -3.43 16.68
N ILE A 56 -11.12 -4.04 17.84
CA ILE A 56 -12.09 -4.80 18.64
C ILE A 56 -13.26 -3.92 19.07
N ALA A 57 -13.00 -2.69 19.53
CA ALA A 57 -14.05 -1.76 19.95
C ALA A 57 -14.95 -1.33 18.78
N MET A 58 -14.40 -1.19 17.57
CA MET A 58 -15.16 -0.78 16.39
C MET A 58 -15.99 -1.89 15.77
N MET A 59 -15.46 -3.11 15.72
CA MET A 59 -16.03 -4.21 14.91
C MET A 59 -16.52 -5.41 15.75
N GLY A 60 -16.21 -5.44 17.04
CA GLY A 60 -16.34 -6.61 17.89
C GLY A 60 -15.14 -7.56 17.75
N GLU A 61 -14.91 -8.36 18.79
CA GLU A 61 -13.72 -9.20 18.93
C GLU A 61 -13.56 -10.20 17.77
N ARG A 62 -14.59 -11.01 17.50
CA ARG A 62 -14.55 -12.02 16.43
C ARG A 62 -14.15 -11.40 15.09
N LYS A 63 -14.83 -10.32 14.71
CA LYS A 63 -14.58 -9.64 13.44
C LYS A 63 -13.17 -9.04 13.37
N ALA A 64 -12.73 -8.42 14.46
CA ALA A 64 -11.38 -7.87 14.54
C ALA A 64 -10.32 -8.95 14.37
N VAL A 65 -10.48 -10.10 15.03
CA VAL A 65 -9.58 -11.25 14.90
C VAL A 65 -9.55 -11.79 13.47
N ASP A 66 -10.71 -11.94 12.82
CA ASP A 66 -10.78 -12.40 11.42
C ASP A 66 -10.02 -11.46 10.47
N LEU A 67 -10.19 -10.14 10.65
CA LEU A 67 -9.48 -9.13 9.85
C LEU A 67 -7.96 -9.14 10.07
N LEU A 68 -7.53 -9.39 11.31
CA LEU A 68 -6.11 -9.48 11.64
C LEU A 68 -5.49 -10.74 11.05
N ARG A 69 -6.16 -11.90 11.18
CA ARG A 69 -5.71 -13.19 10.63
C ARG A 69 -5.65 -13.17 9.12
N GLU A 70 -6.67 -12.64 8.44
CA GLU A 70 -6.61 -12.48 6.99
C GLU A 70 -5.47 -11.52 6.59
N GLY A 71 -5.13 -10.53 7.42
CA GLY A 71 -3.95 -9.70 7.22
C GLY A 71 -2.62 -10.45 7.29
N VAL A 72 -2.52 -11.54 8.05
CA VAL A 72 -1.35 -12.45 8.06
C VAL A 72 -1.34 -13.28 6.77
N GLU A 73 -2.48 -13.85 6.39
CA GLU A 73 -2.63 -14.60 5.13
C GLU A 73 -2.23 -13.78 3.90
N MET A 74 -2.44 -12.47 3.92
CA MET A 74 -2.04 -11.57 2.83
C MET A 74 -0.52 -11.58 2.58
N LEU A 75 0.30 -11.65 3.64
CA LEU A 75 1.76 -11.72 3.53
C LEU A 75 2.19 -13.09 3.00
N ASP A 76 1.66 -14.17 3.57
CA ASP A 76 1.98 -15.52 3.14
C ASP A 76 1.53 -15.78 1.69
N GLY A 77 0.36 -15.23 1.32
CA GLY A 77 -0.21 -15.37 -0.01
C GLY A 77 0.61 -14.65 -1.09
N ILE A 78 1.16 -13.46 -0.82
CA ILE A 78 2.03 -12.79 -1.79
C ILE A 78 3.38 -13.51 -1.93
N GLU A 79 3.94 -14.03 -0.84
CA GLU A 79 5.16 -14.85 -0.89
C GLU A 79 4.94 -16.12 -1.72
N ALA A 80 3.85 -16.84 -1.46
CA ALA A 80 3.49 -18.04 -2.21
C ALA A 80 3.26 -17.76 -3.70
N LEU A 81 2.62 -16.63 -4.04
CA LEU A 81 2.46 -16.19 -5.43
C LEU A 81 3.83 -15.92 -6.07
N ILE A 82 4.70 -15.15 -5.42
CA ILE A 82 6.02 -14.82 -5.94
C ILE A 82 6.85 -16.09 -6.20
N ALA A 83 6.84 -17.03 -5.25
CA ALA A 83 7.56 -18.29 -5.37
C ALA A 83 7.02 -19.18 -6.51
N SER A 84 5.70 -19.38 -6.56
CA SER A 84 5.07 -20.23 -7.58
C SER A 84 5.19 -19.66 -9.00
N GLU A 85 5.11 -18.33 -9.13
CA GLU A 85 5.27 -17.63 -10.41
C GLU A 85 6.72 -17.37 -10.81
N LYS A 86 7.67 -17.63 -9.91
CA LYS A 86 9.11 -17.33 -10.07
C LYS A 86 9.34 -15.85 -10.43
N ILE A 87 8.71 -14.95 -9.68
CA ILE A 87 8.83 -13.51 -9.91
C ILE A 87 10.10 -12.97 -9.22
N GLU A 88 11.08 -12.55 -10.02
CA GLU A 88 12.35 -11.99 -9.53
C GLU A 88 12.21 -10.54 -9.04
N CYS A 89 11.55 -10.36 -7.90
CA CYS A 89 11.31 -9.04 -7.31
C CYS A 89 12.12 -8.75 -6.05
N GLY A 90 13.05 -9.62 -5.67
CA GLY A 90 13.86 -9.46 -4.46
C GLY A 90 13.02 -9.49 -3.18
N PHE A 91 11.98 -10.32 -3.14
CA PHE A 91 11.19 -10.53 -1.93
C PHE A 91 12.06 -11.14 -0.83
N THR A 92 11.96 -10.62 0.39
CA THR A 92 12.67 -11.15 1.56
C THR A 92 11.93 -10.77 2.83
N ARG A 93 11.70 -11.76 3.71
CA ARG A 93 11.28 -11.58 5.11
C ARG A 93 12.44 -11.04 5.95
N CYS A 94 12.77 -9.77 5.75
CA CYS A 94 13.85 -9.07 6.45
C CYS A 94 13.40 -8.49 7.80
N GLY A 95 12.11 -8.60 8.11
CA GLY A 95 11.46 -7.94 9.22
C GLY A 95 11.26 -6.44 9.00
N ARG A 96 10.49 -5.83 9.89
CA ARG A 96 10.29 -4.38 9.95
C ARG A 96 10.53 -3.87 11.36
N PHE A 97 11.41 -2.87 11.46
CA PHE A 97 11.59 -2.10 12.68
C PHE A 97 10.76 -0.82 12.61
N ARG A 98 9.91 -0.61 13.62
CA ARG A 98 9.15 0.62 13.80
C ARG A 98 9.71 1.39 14.98
N GLY A 99 10.38 2.51 14.70
CA GLY A 99 10.99 3.35 15.72
C GLY A 99 9.96 4.18 16.48
N ALA A 100 10.04 4.14 17.81
CA ALA A 100 9.25 5.00 18.67
C ALA A 100 9.88 6.40 18.72
N MET A 101 9.16 7.40 18.20
CA MET A 101 9.61 8.80 18.24
C MET A 101 9.58 9.42 19.65
N ARG A 102 8.97 8.72 20.62
CA ARG A 102 8.78 9.18 22.01
C ARG A 102 8.71 7.99 22.97
N PRO A 103 9.02 8.16 24.27
CA PRO A 103 8.86 7.12 25.28
C PRO A 103 7.41 6.58 25.36
N GLU A 104 6.40 7.46 25.29
CA GLU A 104 4.99 7.03 25.38
C GLU A 104 4.57 6.22 24.15
N HIS A 105 5.18 6.49 23.01
CA HIS A 105 4.97 5.70 21.80
C HIS A 105 5.53 4.29 21.98
N TYR A 106 6.70 4.14 22.61
CA TYR A 106 7.30 2.84 22.91
C TYR A 106 6.37 1.99 23.78
N GLU A 107 5.89 2.54 24.90
CA GLU A 107 4.96 1.86 25.80
C GLU A 107 3.64 1.50 25.12
N SER A 108 3.11 2.42 24.31
CA SER A 108 1.89 2.14 23.56
C SER A 108 2.09 1.07 22.49
N MET A 109 3.27 1.00 21.87
CA MET A 109 3.61 -0.01 20.88
C MET A 109 3.77 -1.38 21.55
N ALA A 110 4.42 -1.45 22.71
CA ALA A 110 4.56 -2.70 23.47
C ALA A 110 3.19 -3.34 23.77
N ARG A 111 2.21 -2.54 24.21
CA ARG A 111 0.84 -3.01 24.44
C ARG A 111 0.17 -3.51 23.16
N ASP A 112 0.30 -2.77 22.06
CA ASP A 112 -0.31 -3.14 20.78
C ASP A 112 0.34 -4.40 20.17
N MET A 113 1.66 -4.58 20.33
CA MET A 113 2.38 -5.77 19.90
C MET A 113 1.98 -7.01 20.73
N ALA A 114 1.84 -6.86 22.05
CA ALA A 114 1.33 -7.94 22.90
C ALA A 114 -0.10 -8.36 22.51
N ASP A 115 -0.98 -7.38 22.23
CA ASP A 115 -2.32 -7.66 21.73
C ASP A 115 -2.27 -8.31 20.34
N LEU A 116 -1.39 -7.87 19.44
CA LEU A 116 -1.26 -8.45 18.10
C LEU A 116 -0.77 -9.91 18.16
N THR A 117 0.21 -10.23 19.00
CA THR A 117 0.65 -11.61 19.27
C THR A 117 -0.50 -12.44 19.81
N ARG A 118 -1.24 -11.93 20.81
CA ARG A 118 -2.34 -12.65 21.46
C ARG A 118 -3.49 -12.97 20.49
N TRP A 119 -3.92 -11.99 19.71
CA TRP A 119 -5.16 -12.09 18.92
C TRP A 119 -4.93 -12.63 17.51
N ALA A 120 -3.75 -12.38 16.93
CA ALA A 120 -3.43 -12.71 15.55
C ALA A 120 -2.27 -13.70 15.39
N GLY A 121 -1.57 -14.06 16.48
CA GLY A 121 -0.41 -14.97 16.42
C GLY A 121 0.80 -14.37 15.71
N VAL A 122 0.84 -13.05 15.52
CA VAL A 122 1.95 -12.37 14.86
C VAL A 122 3.13 -12.30 15.81
N GLU A 123 4.27 -12.82 15.38
CA GLU A 123 5.52 -12.69 16.13
C GLU A 123 5.92 -11.21 16.22
N THR A 124 6.24 -10.75 17.43
CA THR A 124 6.67 -9.38 17.70
C THR A 124 7.74 -9.37 18.78
N ALA A 125 8.62 -8.37 18.72
CA ALA A 125 9.59 -8.09 19.77
C ALA A 125 9.69 -6.59 20.01
N MET A 126 9.89 -6.18 21.26
CA MET A 126 10.22 -4.79 21.59
C MET A 126 11.72 -4.67 21.77
N ILE A 127 12.33 -3.71 21.07
CA ILE A 127 13.78 -3.44 21.11
C ILE A 127 14.01 -2.17 21.94
N PRO A 128 14.63 -2.27 23.12
CA PRO A 128 14.88 -1.10 23.95
C PRO A 128 15.89 -0.15 23.29
N LYS A 129 15.87 1.12 23.70
CA LYS A 129 16.76 2.15 23.13
C LYS A 129 18.25 1.76 23.20
N CYS A 130 18.68 1.12 24.29
CA CYS A 130 20.07 0.68 24.47
C CYS A 130 20.51 -0.40 23.47
N GLU A 131 19.58 -1.14 22.86
CA GLU A 131 19.88 -2.20 21.89
C GLU A 131 19.57 -1.78 20.44
N GLN A 132 19.02 -0.58 20.23
CA GLN A 132 18.50 -0.15 18.92
C GLN A 132 19.57 -0.11 17.83
N ALA A 133 20.83 0.13 18.20
CA ALA A 133 21.96 0.18 17.27
C ALA A 133 22.19 -1.16 16.54
N SER A 134 21.70 -2.27 17.09
CA SER A 134 21.72 -3.57 16.41
C SER A 134 20.69 -3.70 15.28
N GLU A 135 19.73 -2.78 15.22
CA GLU A 135 18.62 -2.77 14.26
C GLU A 135 18.72 -1.60 13.28
N ILE A 136 19.19 -0.43 13.75
CA ILE A 136 19.26 0.82 12.98
C ILE A 136 20.38 1.75 13.49
N GLY A 137 21.14 2.33 12.57
CA GLY A 137 22.15 3.35 12.87
C GLY A 137 21.58 4.75 13.10
N SER A 138 20.64 4.92 14.04
CA SER A 138 20.05 6.23 14.35
C SER A 138 19.76 6.39 15.85
N ASP A 139 20.10 7.55 16.40
CA ASP A 139 19.81 7.93 17.79
C ASP A 139 18.44 8.60 17.98
N LEU A 140 17.71 8.82 16.89
CA LEU A 140 16.44 9.57 16.88
C LEU A 140 15.34 8.90 17.70
N PHE A 141 15.38 7.57 17.85
CA PHE A 141 14.29 6.79 18.43
C PHE A 141 14.50 6.48 19.92
N HIS A 142 13.41 6.10 20.58
CA HIS A 142 13.36 5.65 21.97
C HIS A 142 13.17 4.13 22.05
N GLY A 143 13.90 3.38 21.20
CA GLY A 143 13.60 1.97 20.93
C GLY A 143 12.46 1.82 19.92
N GLY A 144 11.93 0.60 19.77
CA GLY A 144 10.88 0.34 18.80
C GLY A 144 10.31 -1.07 18.83
N ALA A 145 9.34 -1.32 17.96
CA ALA A 145 8.78 -2.65 17.75
C ALA A 145 9.41 -3.30 16.52
N LEU A 146 9.78 -4.56 16.64
CA LEU A 146 10.24 -5.42 15.57
C LEU A 146 9.13 -6.42 15.22
N LEU A 147 8.76 -6.47 13.95
CA LEU A 147 7.96 -7.55 13.35
C LEU A 147 8.90 -8.36 12.46
N PRO A 148 9.46 -9.49 12.95
CA PRO A 148 10.51 -10.22 12.23
C PRO A 148 10.01 -10.89 10.94
N GLN A 149 8.72 -11.21 10.87
CA GLN A 149 8.11 -11.86 9.70
C GLN A 149 7.77 -10.88 8.56
N ASP A 150 7.73 -9.58 8.83
CA ASP A 150 7.49 -8.58 7.79
C ASP A 150 8.55 -8.68 6.69
N ALA A 151 8.16 -8.29 5.48
CA ALA A 151 8.99 -8.42 4.31
C ALA A 151 9.11 -7.11 3.55
N GLY A 152 9.97 -7.12 2.53
CA GLY A 152 9.82 -6.20 1.44
C GLY A 152 10.28 -6.76 0.12
N LEU A 153 9.97 -6.01 -0.93
CA LEU A 153 10.24 -6.36 -2.32
C LEU A 153 10.51 -5.10 -3.15
N HIS A 154 10.99 -5.29 -4.38
CA HIS A 154 11.06 -4.23 -5.38
C HIS A 154 9.71 -4.09 -6.11
N PRO A 155 8.95 -3.00 -5.92
CA PRO A 155 7.59 -2.90 -6.45
C PRO A 155 7.53 -2.90 -7.98
N GLY A 156 8.47 -2.20 -8.64
CA GLY A 156 8.61 -2.20 -10.10
C GLY A 156 8.83 -3.60 -10.69
N ARG A 157 9.81 -4.37 -10.16
CA ARG A 157 10.05 -5.75 -10.59
C ARG A 157 8.89 -6.70 -10.28
N TYR A 158 8.23 -6.53 -9.12
CA TYR A 158 7.04 -7.33 -8.80
C TYR A 158 5.89 -7.05 -9.79
N HIS A 159 5.64 -5.79 -10.12
CA HIS A 159 4.66 -5.41 -11.15
C HIS A 159 5.01 -6.02 -12.51
N ALA A 160 6.26 -5.87 -12.96
CA ALA A 160 6.72 -6.38 -14.24
C ALA A 160 6.57 -7.91 -14.32
N GLY A 161 6.99 -8.63 -13.28
CA GLY A 161 6.84 -10.09 -13.20
C GLY A 161 5.37 -10.51 -13.23
N LEU A 162 4.51 -9.85 -12.45
CA LEU A 162 3.08 -10.16 -12.43
C LEU A 162 2.42 -9.88 -13.78
N MET A 163 2.77 -8.76 -14.43
CA MET A 163 2.28 -8.40 -15.75
C MET A 163 2.67 -9.44 -16.81
N ASP A 164 3.93 -9.89 -16.81
CA ASP A 164 4.40 -10.97 -17.69
C ASP A 164 3.61 -12.27 -17.48
N ARG A 165 3.31 -12.63 -16.23
CA ARG A 165 2.46 -13.81 -15.93
C ARG A 165 1.04 -13.66 -16.46
N VAL A 166 0.45 -12.47 -16.34
CA VAL A 166 -0.90 -12.18 -16.84
C VAL A 166 -0.97 -12.30 -18.36
N ILE A 167 0.04 -11.77 -19.07
CA ILE A 167 0.14 -11.88 -20.54
C ILE A 167 0.30 -13.34 -20.95
N LYS A 168 1.19 -14.10 -20.29
CA LYS A 168 1.39 -15.54 -20.55
C LYS A 168 0.15 -16.38 -20.26
N ALA A 169 -0.72 -15.93 -19.36
CA ALA A 169 -2.01 -16.57 -19.10
C ALA A 169 -3.09 -16.25 -20.16
N GLY A 170 -2.77 -15.42 -21.17
CA GLY A 170 -3.66 -15.12 -22.30
C GLY A 170 -4.52 -13.85 -22.12
N ALA A 171 -4.30 -13.06 -21.08
CA ALA A 171 -5.00 -11.78 -20.93
C ALA A 171 -4.38 -10.69 -21.81
N VAL A 172 -5.24 -9.80 -22.32
CA VAL A 172 -4.83 -8.61 -23.08
C VAL A 172 -4.69 -7.42 -22.14
N ILE A 173 -3.59 -6.68 -22.23
CA ILE A 173 -3.37 -5.47 -21.43
C ILE A 173 -3.21 -4.28 -22.38
N CYS A 174 -4.11 -3.30 -22.25
CA CYS A 174 -4.08 -2.07 -23.04
C CYS A 174 -3.74 -0.89 -22.12
N GLY A 175 -2.59 -0.27 -22.36
CA GLY A 175 -2.24 1.02 -21.78
C GLY A 175 -2.84 2.18 -22.56
N ASN A 176 -2.78 3.38 -21.98
CA ASN A 176 -3.30 4.62 -22.56
C ASN A 176 -4.78 4.51 -23.00
N ALA A 177 -5.54 3.66 -22.30
CA ALA A 177 -6.93 3.33 -22.56
C ALA A 177 -7.78 3.77 -21.36
N ALA A 178 -8.06 5.07 -21.30
CA ALA A 178 -8.78 5.66 -20.17
C ALA A 178 -10.28 5.35 -20.23
N VAL A 179 -10.76 4.53 -19.31
CA VAL A 179 -12.20 4.33 -19.11
C VAL A 179 -12.85 5.64 -18.62
N ARG A 180 -13.89 6.06 -19.33
CA ARG A 180 -14.65 7.28 -19.08
C ARG A 180 -15.98 7.04 -18.38
N ASP A 181 -16.56 5.86 -18.61
CA ASP A 181 -17.86 5.51 -18.05
C ASP A 181 -18.08 3.98 -18.04
N ILE A 182 -18.97 3.53 -17.16
CA ILE A 182 -19.44 2.14 -17.06
C ILE A 182 -20.96 2.19 -16.98
N VAL A 183 -21.62 1.69 -18.01
CA VAL A 183 -23.09 1.63 -18.08
C VAL A 183 -23.53 0.18 -17.87
N SER A 184 -24.45 -0.03 -16.93
CA SER A 184 -25.04 -1.34 -16.64
C SER A 184 -26.50 -1.35 -17.08
N GLU A 185 -26.82 -2.11 -18.14
CA GLU A 185 -28.17 -2.23 -18.68
C GLU A 185 -28.49 -3.68 -19.00
N HIS A 186 -29.70 -4.14 -18.63
CA HIS A 186 -30.18 -5.50 -18.94
C HIS A 186 -29.18 -6.64 -18.57
N GLY A 187 -28.41 -6.46 -17.49
CA GLY A 187 -27.41 -7.42 -17.04
C GLY A 187 -26.09 -7.43 -17.85
N ARG A 188 -25.95 -6.57 -18.87
CA ARG A 188 -24.69 -6.33 -19.59
C ARG A 188 -24.01 -5.08 -19.02
N ARG A 189 -22.67 -5.05 -19.09
CA ARG A 189 -21.88 -3.86 -18.76
C ARG A 189 -21.14 -3.38 -19.99
N SER A 190 -21.36 -2.13 -20.36
CA SER A 190 -20.66 -1.46 -21.46
C SER A 190 -19.65 -0.48 -20.88
N VAL A 191 -18.38 -0.67 -21.24
CA VAL A 191 -17.25 0.13 -20.77
C VAL A 191 -16.86 1.09 -21.89
N ARG A 192 -16.96 2.39 -21.64
CA ARG A 192 -16.69 3.44 -22.63
C ARG A 192 -15.28 4.01 -22.49
N LEU A 193 -14.55 4.08 -23.60
CA LEU A 193 -13.21 4.63 -23.71
C LEU A 193 -13.15 5.51 -24.96
N ASP A 194 -12.98 6.82 -24.78
CA ASP A 194 -13.01 7.79 -25.88
C ASP A 194 -14.18 7.49 -26.86
N ASP A 195 -13.93 7.15 -28.13
CA ASP A 195 -14.96 6.80 -29.12
C ASP A 195 -15.29 5.30 -29.22
N LEU A 196 -14.70 4.47 -28.35
CA LEU A 196 -14.89 3.02 -28.31
C LEU A 196 -15.79 2.60 -27.15
N THR A 197 -16.59 1.57 -27.38
CA THR A 197 -17.37 0.90 -26.33
C THR A 197 -17.07 -0.60 -26.37
N ILE A 198 -16.76 -1.17 -25.22
CA ILE A 198 -16.47 -2.60 -25.07
C ILE A 198 -17.49 -3.20 -24.11
N ASP A 199 -18.22 -4.21 -24.58
CA ASP A 199 -19.12 -4.98 -23.74
C ASP A 199 -18.38 -6.04 -22.94
N ALA A 200 -18.77 -6.19 -21.68
CA ALA A 200 -18.23 -7.19 -20.78
C ALA A 200 -19.33 -7.79 -19.90
N SER A 201 -19.25 -9.10 -19.68
CA SER A 201 -20.14 -9.80 -18.72
C SER A 201 -19.89 -9.31 -17.30
N ASP A 202 -18.62 -9.12 -16.92
CA ASP A 202 -18.21 -8.64 -15.61
C ASP A 202 -17.17 -7.51 -15.74
N VAL A 203 -17.24 -6.52 -14.85
CA VAL A 203 -16.29 -5.41 -14.77
C VAL A 203 -15.73 -5.32 -13.37
N LEU A 204 -14.40 -5.24 -13.25
CA LEU A 204 -13.68 -5.00 -12.01
C LEU A 204 -13.01 -3.62 -12.04
N VAL A 205 -13.30 -2.76 -11.06
CA VAL A 205 -12.63 -1.47 -10.84
C VAL A 205 -11.53 -1.63 -9.79
N ALA A 206 -10.28 -1.46 -10.23
CA ALA A 206 -9.06 -1.64 -9.44
C ALA A 206 -8.16 -0.39 -9.45
N THR A 207 -8.77 0.81 -9.52
CA THR A 207 -8.07 2.09 -9.77
C THR A 207 -7.60 2.82 -8.51
N ASN A 208 -8.00 2.38 -7.32
CA ASN A 208 -7.56 2.92 -6.02
C ASN A 208 -7.48 4.47 -5.98
N GLY A 209 -6.33 5.07 -5.63
CA GLY A 209 -6.15 6.53 -5.55
C GLY A 209 -6.18 7.28 -6.89
N TYR A 210 -6.31 6.57 -8.01
CA TYR A 210 -6.44 7.12 -9.36
C TYR A 210 -7.89 7.06 -9.86
N THR A 211 -8.84 6.67 -9.00
CA THR A 211 -10.28 6.68 -9.26
C THR A 211 -10.75 8.11 -9.51
N ARG A 212 -11.14 8.42 -10.76
CA ARG A 212 -11.72 9.71 -11.14
C ARG A 212 -13.00 9.54 -11.97
N ASN A 213 -12.90 8.82 -13.09
CA ASN A 213 -13.94 8.77 -14.12
C ASN A 213 -14.59 7.38 -14.26
N VAL A 214 -14.38 6.47 -13.31
CA VAL A 214 -14.87 5.09 -13.39
C VAL A 214 -16.19 4.88 -12.64
N GLY A 215 -17.02 5.94 -12.57
CA GLY A 215 -18.32 5.95 -11.90
C GLY A 215 -18.38 6.80 -10.63
N ALA A 216 -19.50 7.51 -10.46
CA ALA A 216 -19.73 8.40 -9.32
C ALA A 216 -19.74 7.68 -7.96
N PHE A 217 -20.05 6.39 -7.94
CA PHE A 217 -20.02 5.56 -6.73
C PHE A 217 -18.62 5.57 -6.07
N PHE A 218 -17.57 5.30 -6.85
CA PHE A 218 -16.20 5.19 -6.33
C PHE A 218 -15.57 6.56 -6.05
N ALA A 219 -15.80 7.55 -6.93
CA ALA A 219 -15.25 8.89 -6.79
C ALA A 219 -15.71 9.61 -5.49
N LYS A 220 -16.89 9.25 -4.95
CA LYS A 220 -17.43 9.80 -3.70
C LYS A 220 -16.90 9.12 -2.44
N ARG A 221 -16.11 8.04 -2.57
CA ARG A 221 -15.68 7.17 -1.46
C ARG A 221 -14.17 7.08 -1.29
N ILE A 222 -13.41 7.53 -2.30
CA ILE A 222 -11.95 7.53 -2.26
C ILE A 222 -11.42 8.97 -2.17
N VAL A 223 -10.56 9.20 -1.19
CA VAL A 223 -9.78 10.43 -1.03
C VAL A 223 -8.34 10.17 -1.53
N PRO A 224 -7.92 10.75 -2.66
CA PRO A 224 -6.58 10.54 -3.19
C PRO A 224 -5.55 11.38 -2.40
N ILE A 225 -4.59 10.71 -1.77
CA ILE A 225 -3.47 11.36 -1.08
C ILE A 225 -2.18 11.13 -1.85
N VAL A 226 -1.29 12.12 -1.90
CA VAL A 226 0.00 11.99 -2.55
C VAL A 226 1.06 11.57 -1.53
N SER A 227 1.80 10.51 -1.84
CA SER A 227 3.01 10.12 -1.14
C SER A 227 4.21 10.30 -2.06
N ALA A 228 5.33 10.73 -1.50
CA ALA A 228 6.56 11.03 -2.19
C ALA A 228 7.70 10.20 -1.60
N GLN A 229 8.67 9.89 -2.46
CA GLN A 229 9.90 9.21 -2.07
C GLN A 229 11.10 9.88 -2.74
N ILE A 230 12.26 9.75 -2.09
CA ILE A 230 13.57 10.09 -2.62
C ILE A 230 14.50 8.88 -2.51
N ALA A 231 15.49 8.80 -3.40
CA ALA A 231 16.59 7.83 -3.29
C ALA A 231 17.93 8.57 -3.27
N THR A 232 18.86 8.08 -2.47
CA THR A 232 20.23 8.61 -2.42
C THR A 232 21.05 8.13 -3.62
N GLU A 233 22.22 8.72 -3.83
CA GLU A 233 23.32 8.03 -4.52
C GLU A 233 23.77 6.78 -3.74
N PRO A 234 24.47 5.81 -4.37
CA PRO A 234 25.07 4.72 -3.63
C PRO A 234 26.07 5.29 -2.63
N MET A 235 26.04 4.76 -1.41
CA MET A 235 26.97 5.15 -0.35
C MET A 235 28.03 4.06 -0.14
N PRO A 236 29.18 4.39 0.48
CA PRO A 236 30.18 3.39 0.88
C PRO A 236 29.55 2.27 1.72
N GLN A 237 30.03 1.04 1.52
CA GLN A 237 29.49 -0.16 2.17
C GLN A 237 29.47 -0.03 3.70
N GLU A 238 30.53 0.51 4.28
CA GLU A 238 30.68 0.71 5.73
C GLU A 238 29.58 1.64 6.29
N LEU A 239 29.30 2.76 5.60
CA LEU A 239 28.22 3.67 5.98
C LEU A 239 26.85 3.03 5.81
N PHE A 240 26.66 2.28 4.73
CA PHE A 240 25.41 1.56 4.47
C PHE A 240 25.11 0.52 5.55
N ASP A 241 26.09 -0.29 5.93
CA ASP A 241 25.93 -1.34 6.95
C ASP A 241 25.79 -0.74 8.36
N ALA A 242 26.43 0.40 8.64
CA ALA A 242 26.22 1.13 9.88
C ALA A 242 24.77 1.64 10.01
N ILE A 243 24.18 2.14 8.92
CA ILE A 243 22.78 2.60 8.90
C ILE A 243 21.80 1.42 8.94
N PHE A 244 22.11 0.35 8.21
CA PHE A 244 21.23 -0.81 8.00
C PHE A 244 21.85 -2.15 8.44
N PRO A 245 22.16 -2.37 9.74
CA PRO A 245 22.84 -3.58 10.20
C PRO A 245 22.17 -4.88 9.75
N LYS A 246 20.82 -4.89 9.75
CA LYS A 246 19.99 -6.04 9.38
C LYS A 246 19.15 -5.82 8.11
N LYS A 247 19.39 -4.72 7.38
CA LYS A 247 18.75 -4.41 6.07
C LYS A 247 17.22 -4.56 6.06
N ARG A 248 16.57 -4.18 7.16
CA ARG A 248 15.12 -4.32 7.37
C ARG A 248 14.30 -3.30 6.59
N MET A 249 12.99 -3.43 6.67
CA MET A 249 12.08 -2.32 6.39
C MET A 249 11.93 -1.43 7.63
N PHE A 250 11.75 -0.12 7.42
CA PHE A 250 11.68 0.84 8.54
C PHE A 250 10.51 1.81 8.43
N GLY A 251 10.03 2.25 9.59
CA GLY A 251 9.08 3.35 9.73
C GLY A 251 9.04 3.87 11.16
N ASN A 252 8.23 4.90 11.41
CA ASN A 252 8.13 5.50 12.74
C ASN A 252 6.70 5.48 13.31
N SER A 253 6.54 6.05 14.51
CA SER A 253 5.27 6.10 15.24
C SER A 253 4.48 7.41 15.10
N ASN A 254 4.97 8.39 14.32
CA ASN A 254 4.26 9.66 14.08
C ASN A 254 2.95 9.46 13.29
N ARG A 255 2.04 10.44 13.37
CA ARG A 255 0.81 10.47 12.56
C ARG A 255 1.13 10.78 11.09
N VAL A 256 1.98 11.77 10.86
CA VAL A 256 2.64 11.98 9.58
C VAL A 256 3.92 11.15 9.59
N PHE A 257 3.74 9.85 9.37
CA PHE A 257 4.85 8.91 9.40
C PHE A 257 5.76 9.07 8.18
N PHE A 258 7.04 8.80 8.40
CA PHE A 258 7.99 8.51 7.34
C PHE A 258 8.37 7.02 7.40
N TYR A 259 8.84 6.51 6.28
CA TYR A 259 9.28 5.14 6.12
C TYR A 259 10.50 5.12 5.22
N PHE A 260 11.36 4.13 5.39
CA PHE A 260 12.56 4.01 4.57
C PHE A 260 13.02 2.57 4.53
N ARG A 261 13.96 2.31 3.62
CA ARG A 261 14.53 0.98 3.42
C ARG A 261 15.85 1.08 2.66
N PRO A 262 16.69 0.04 2.75
CA PRO A 262 17.73 -0.19 1.74
C PRO A 262 17.08 -0.49 0.38
N ALA A 263 17.67 0.00 -0.70
CA ALA A 263 17.34 -0.45 -2.05
C ALA A 263 17.81 -1.91 -2.25
N PRO A 264 17.03 -2.79 -2.92
CA PRO A 264 17.38 -4.21 -2.98
C PRO A 264 18.57 -4.40 -3.92
N GLY A 265 19.66 -4.95 -3.41
CA GLY A 265 20.88 -5.18 -4.20
C GLY A 265 21.68 -3.91 -4.50
N GLU A 266 21.37 -2.78 -3.87
CA GLU A 266 22.08 -1.52 -4.05
C GLU A 266 22.37 -0.87 -2.71
N ASN A 267 23.54 -0.24 -2.56
CA ASN A 267 23.91 0.51 -1.36
C ASN A 267 23.25 1.90 -1.33
N ARG A 268 21.94 1.96 -1.61
CA ARG A 268 21.14 3.19 -1.60
C ARG A 268 20.11 3.14 -0.50
N LEU A 269 19.81 4.31 0.06
CA LEU A 269 18.66 4.50 0.92
C LEU A 269 17.49 5.02 0.08
N ILE A 270 16.31 4.43 0.27
CA ILE A 270 15.05 4.97 -0.24
C ILE A 270 14.23 5.48 0.94
N TRP A 271 13.87 6.76 0.90
CA TRP A 271 13.12 7.44 1.95
C TRP A 271 11.75 7.88 1.43
N GLY A 272 10.70 7.66 2.22
CA GLY A 272 9.32 7.94 1.88
C GLY A 272 8.54 8.68 2.95
N GLY A 273 7.60 9.51 2.51
CA GLY A 273 6.72 10.28 3.38
C GLY A 273 5.56 10.94 2.62
N ARG A 274 4.89 11.89 3.27
CA ARG A 274 3.89 12.76 2.61
C ARG A 274 4.58 13.74 1.68
N SER A 275 3.97 14.07 0.54
CA SER A 275 4.47 15.14 -0.33
C SER A 275 4.15 16.52 0.24
N ASN A 276 4.93 17.54 -0.14
CA ASN A 276 4.53 18.92 0.08
C ASN A 276 3.41 19.29 -0.91
N HIS A 277 2.23 19.68 -0.40
CA HIS A 277 1.06 20.03 -1.24
C HIS A 277 1.19 21.41 -1.91
N LEU A 278 2.11 22.26 -1.45
CA LEU A 278 2.26 23.65 -1.91
C LEU A 278 3.26 23.82 -3.04
N ALA A 279 4.10 22.82 -3.31
CA ALA A 279 5.14 22.89 -4.33
C ALA A 279 4.74 22.12 -5.60
N SER A 280 5.19 22.59 -6.76
CA SER A 280 5.02 21.84 -8.01
C SER A 280 5.69 20.47 -7.89
N LYS A 281 4.98 19.41 -8.29
CA LYS A 281 5.48 18.03 -8.27
C LYS A 281 6.72 17.81 -9.14
N THR A 282 7.01 18.74 -10.05
CA THR A 282 8.20 18.71 -10.92
C THR A 282 9.39 19.44 -10.31
N SER A 283 9.24 20.12 -9.17
CA SER A 283 10.32 20.87 -8.52
C SER A 283 10.98 20.07 -7.40
N ALA A 284 12.32 20.19 -7.28
CA ALA A 284 13.07 19.61 -6.16
C ALA A 284 12.55 20.09 -4.79
N ALA A 285 12.03 21.33 -4.73
CA ALA A 285 11.43 21.90 -3.52
C ALA A 285 10.24 21.08 -2.96
N ALA A 286 9.53 20.31 -3.80
CA ALA A 286 8.44 19.44 -3.35
C ALA A 286 8.92 18.24 -2.51
N TYR A 287 10.22 17.95 -2.55
CA TYR A 287 10.84 16.80 -1.90
C TYR A 287 11.87 17.20 -0.82
N ALA A 288 12.22 18.49 -0.72
CA ALA A 288 13.26 18.98 0.18
C ALA A 288 12.99 18.69 1.67
N HIS A 289 11.72 18.59 2.10
CA HIS A 289 11.41 18.18 3.48
C HIS A 289 11.76 16.71 3.74
N LEU A 290 11.68 15.83 2.73
CA LEU A 290 12.10 14.44 2.87
C LEU A 290 13.61 14.33 3.10
N ALA A 291 14.41 15.14 2.39
CA ALA A 291 15.85 15.22 2.61
C ALA A 291 16.18 15.74 4.02
N ARG A 292 15.44 16.75 4.52
CA ARG A 292 15.60 17.23 5.90
C ARG A 292 15.25 16.17 6.94
N ASP A 293 14.16 15.44 6.76
CA ASP A 293 13.78 14.35 7.66
C ASP A 293 14.80 13.19 7.63
N LEU A 294 15.35 12.89 6.45
CA LEU A 294 16.45 11.94 6.26
C LEU A 294 17.69 12.37 7.06
N LEU A 295 18.16 13.60 6.89
CA LEU A 295 19.36 14.11 7.59
C LEU A 295 19.15 14.22 9.10
N ARG A 296 17.94 14.55 9.56
CA ARG A 296 17.62 14.50 11.00
C ARG A 296 17.74 13.07 11.56
N THR A 297 17.41 12.07 10.75
CA THR A 297 17.46 10.65 11.16
C THR A 297 18.87 10.09 11.05
N PHE A 298 19.61 10.49 10.01
CA PHE A 298 20.94 10.02 9.68
C PHE A 298 21.85 11.20 9.32
N PRO A 299 22.41 11.92 10.30
CA PRO A 299 23.30 13.06 10.05
C PRO A 299 24.52 12.69 9.20
N ALA A 300 25.01 11.44 9.31
CA ALA A 300 26.13 10.91 8.54
C ALA A 300 25.91 10.90 7.00
N LEU A 301 24.69 11.15 6.53
CA LEU A 301 24.35 11.25 5.11
C LEU A 301 24.48 12.67 4.53
N GLU A 302 25.02 13.64 5.27
CA GLU A 302 25.12 15.05 4.83
C GLU A 302 25.80 15.24 3.46
N ASN A 303 26.77 14.38 3.13
CA ASN A 303 27.53 14.44 1.87
C ASN A 303 27.01 13.47 0.79
N VAL A 304 25.89 12.77 1.05
CA VAL A 304 25.30 11.83 0.09
C VAL A 304 24.17 12.53 -0.66
N ALA A 305 24.35 12.71 -1.97
CA ALA A 305 23.37 13.37 -2.82
C ALA A 305 22.06 12.57 -2.95
N VAL A 306 20.96 13.28 -3.20
CA VAL A 306 19.69 12.68 -3.66
C VAL A 306 19.73 12.55 -5.18
N SER A 307 19.59 11.33 -5.66
CA SER A 307 19.69 10.98 -7.09
C SER A 307 18.33 10.98 -7.79
N HIS A 308 17.28 10.58 -7.06
CA HIS A 308 15.93 10.43 -7.61
C HIS A 308 14.87 10.94 -6.64
N ALA A 309 13.78 11.46 -7.20
CA ALA A 309 12.58 11.81 -6.46
C ALA A 309 11.34 11.45 -7.30
N TRP A 310 10.33 10.88 -6.66
CA TRP A 310 9.08 10.53 -7.33
C TRP A 310 7.89 10.57 -6.39
N SER A 311 6.68 10.62 -6.96
CA SER A 311 5.44 10.58 -6.18
C SER A 311 4.37 9.72 -6.83
N GLY A 312 3.46 9.22 -6.00
CA GLY A 312 2.29 8.44 -6.41
C GLY A 312 1.06 8.79 -5.57
N GLN A 313 -0.11 8.37 -6.03
CA GLN A 313 -1.38 8.57 -5.32
C GLN A 313 -1.82 7.29 -4.60
N ILE A 314 -2.14 7.41 -3.32
CA ILE A 314 -2.79 6.37 -2.52
C ILE A 314 -4.26 6.71 -2.33
N GLY A 315 -5.13 5.70 -2.34
CA GLY A 315 -6.56 5.88 -2.06
C GLY A 315 -6.86 5.67 -0.59
N TYR A 316 -7.37 6.70 0.08
CA TYR A 316 -7.91 6.63 1.43
C TYR A 316 -9.43 6.50 1.37
N THR A 317 -10.01 5.75 2.30
CA THR A 317 -11.45 5.67 2.53
C THR A 317 -11.80 6.49 3.77
N PHE A 318 -13.08 6.82 3.93
CA PHE A 318 -13.54 7.62 5.09
C PHE A 318 -13.52 6.84 6.40
N ASP A 319 -13.65 5.52 6.33
CA ASP A 319 -13.56 4.60 7.47
C ASP A 319 -12.16 4.00 7.66
N GLU A 320 -11.24 4.35 6.77
CA GLU A 320 -9.85 3.91 6.75
C GLU A 320 -9.63 2.38 6.62
N PHE A 321 -10.67 1.65 6.23
CA PHE A 321 -10.58 0.24 5.83
C PHE A 321 -10.38 0.10 4.30
N PRO A 322 -9.66 -0.93 3.84
CA PRO A 322 -9.72 -1.33 2.44
C PRO A 322 -11.04 -2.06 2.16
N HIS A 323 -11.54 -1.92 0.93
CA HIS A 323 -12.85 -2.47 0.53
C HIS A 323 -12.73 -3.33 -0.71
N LEU A 324 -13.45 -4.44 -0.73
CA LEU A 324 -13.73 -5.24 -1.91
C LEU A 324 -15.20 -5.67 -1.92
N GLY A 325 -15.79 -5.77 -3.10
CA GLY A 325 -17.18 -6.17 -3.21
C GLY A 325 -17.77 -5.92 -4.58
N ARG A 326 -19.11 -5.80 -4.63
CA ARG A 326 -19.88 -5.59 -5.85
C ARG A 326 -20.93 -4.49 -5.60
N THR A 327 -21.09 -3.56 -6.54
CA THR A 327 -22.13 -2.53 -6.47
C THR A 327 -23.50 -3.10 -6.82
N ASP A 328 -24.57 -2.36 -6.53
CA ASP A 328 -25.94 -2.75 -6.88
C ASP A 328 -26.12 -2.92 -8.40
N GLU A 329 -25.39 -2.13 -9.20
CA GLU A 329 -25.34 -2.23 -10.66
C GLU A 329 -24.46 -3.41 -11.16
N GLY A 330 -23.89 -4.17 -10.23
CA GLY A 330 -23.10 -5.37 -10.48
C GLY A 330 -21.68 -5.12 -10.97
N VAL A 331 -21.07 -3.99 -10.62
CA VAL A 331 -19.66 -3.71 -10.88
C VAL A 331 -18.83 -4.18 -9.69
N HIS A 332 -17.83 -5.03 -9.94
CA HIS A 332 -16.90 -5.50 -8.91
C HIS A 332 -15.85 -4.43 -8.61
N TYR A 333 -15.34 -4.41 -7.38
CA TYR A 333 -14.29 -3.47 -6.99
C TYR A 333 -13.38 -4.04 -5.92
N ALA A 334 -12.14 -3.52 -5.89
CA ALA A 334 -11.21 -3.67 -4.77
C ALA A 334 -10.27 -2.46 -4.73
N MET A 335 -10.30 -1.69 -3.63
CA MET A 335 -9.61 -0.39 -3.52
C MET A 335 -9.54 0.12 -2.08
N GLY A 336 -8.95 1.30 -1.88
CA GLY A 336 -8.99 1.99 -0.60
C GLY A 336 -7.94 1.52 0.41
N TYR A 337 -6.77 1.09 -0.06
CA TYR A 337 -5.75 0.45 0.78
C TYR A 337 -5.08 1.35 1.84
N CYS A 338 -5.46 2.62 1.95
CA CYS A 338 -5.07 3.52 3.05
C CYS A 338 -3.56 3.62 3.36
N GLY A 339 -2.70 3.31 2.38
CA GLY A 339 -1.24 3.38 2.49
C GLY A 339 -0.55 2.03 2.67
N THR A 340 -1.27 0.92 2.89
CA THR A 340 -0.69 -0.43 3.06
C THR A 340 -1.15 -1.36 1.93
N GLY A 341 -0.68 -1.09 0.71
CA GLY A 341 -1.23 -1.72 -0.49
C GLY A 341 -0.59 -3.05 -0.92
N VAL A 342 0.69 -3.32 -0.65
CA VAL A 342 1.45 -4.32 -1.44
C VAL A 342 0.86 -5.74 -1.36
N SER A 343 0.77 -6.33 -0.16
CA SER A 343 0.11 -7.63 0.03
C SER A 343 -1.41 -7.54 -0.15
N ARG A 344 -2.04 -6.50 0.42
CA ARG A 344 -3.52 -6.33 0.39
C ARG A 344 -4.09 -6.27 -1.02
N SER A 345 -3.47 -5.51 -1.90
CA SER A 345 -3.93 -5.34 -3.29
C SER A 345 -3.83 -6.64 -4.07
N THR A 346 -2.74 -7.37 -3.92
CA THR A 346 -2.57 -8.71 -4.49
C THR A 346 -3.65 -9.65 -3.97
N HIS A 347 -3.79 -9.76 -2.64
CA HIS A 347 -4.78 -10.64 -2.02
C HIS A 347 -6.22 -10.30 -2.42
N PHE A 348 -6.60 -9.03 -2.38
CA PHE A 348 -7.94 -8.59 -2.76
C PHE A 348 -8.21 -8.79 -4.24
N GLY A 349 -7.20 -8.61 -5.11
CA GLY A 349 -7.29 -8.95 -6.52
C GLY A 349 -7.62 -10.43 -6.73
N ARG A 350 -6.92 -11.32 -6.01
CA ARG A 350 -7.23 -12.76 -6.01
C ARG A 350 -8.64 -13.05 -5.46
N LYS A 351 -9.01 -12.50 -4.30
CA LYS A 351 -10.30 -12.73 -3.65
C LYS A 351 -11.47 -12.27 -4.53
N ILE A 352 -11.42 -11.07 -5.09
CA ILE A 352 -12.51 -10.55 -5.93
C ILE A 352 -12.63 -11.34 -7.23
N ALA A 353 -11.52 -11.80 -7.83
CA ALA A 353 -11.55 -12.67 -8.99
C ALA A 353 -12.21 -14.03 -8.68
N LEU A 354 -11.94 -14.61 -7.51
CA LEU A 354 -12.60 -15.84 -7.07
C LEU A 354 -14.10 -15.63 -6.82
N GLN A 355 -14.50 -14.47 -6.26
CA GLN A 355 -15.90 -14.09 -6.14
C GLN A 355 -16.60 -13.96 -7.51
N MET A 356 -15.94 -13.35 -8.50
CA MET A 356 -16.44 -13.27 -9.89
C MET A 356 -16.58 -14.64 -10.55
N LEU A 357 -15.81 -15.64 -10.10
CA LEU A 357 -15.91 -17.03 -10.55
C LEU A 357 -16.92 -17.86 -9.74
N GLY A 358 -17.58 -17.27 -8.73
CA GLY A 358 -18.52 -17.98 -7.85
C GLY A 358 -17.84 -19.00 -6.93
N ARG A 359 -16.55 -18.82 -6.63
CA ARG A 359 -15.76 -19.77 -5.84
C ARG A 359 -15.73 -19.40 -4.35
N PRO A 360 -15.96 -20.35 -3.42
CA PRO A 360 -16.01 -20.08 -1.98
C PRO A 360 -14.71 -19.53 -1.41
N GLU A 361 -13.56 -19.85 -2.01
CA GLU A 361 -12.23 -19.33 -1.63
C GLU A 361 -12.10 -17.81 -1.79
N GLY A 362 -13.05 -17.18 -2.51
CA GLY A 362 -13.20 -15.73 -2.61
C GLY A 362 -13.78 -15.07 -1.37
N ALA A 363 -14.27 -15.82 -0.37
CA ALA A 363 -14.71 -15.27 0.90
C ALA A 363 -13.59 -14.47 1.59
N SER A 364 -13.94 -13.32 2.17
CA SER A 364 -13.02 -12.42 2.85
C SER A 364 -13.72 -11.80 4.05
N ALA A 365 -12.97 -11.60 5.14
CA ALA A 365 -13.43 -10.86 6.30
C ALA A 365 -13.68 -9.38 5.98
N PHE A 366 -13.27 -8.88 4.82
CA PHE A 366 -13.52 -7.50 4.39
C PHE A 366 -14.77 -7.33 3.51
N SER A 367 -15.42 -8.42 3.07
CA SER A 367 -16.51 -8.36 2.08
C SER A 367 -17.82 -7.73 2.58
N ASP A 368 -18.07 -7.76 3.89
CA ASP A 368 -19.26 -7.28 4.59
C ASP A 368 -19.05 -5.94 5.30
N ILE A 369 -17.87 -5.32 5.14
CA ILE A 369 -17.62 -3.97 5.64
C ILE A 369 -18.33 -2.99 4.71
N ALA A 370 -19.24 -2.19 5.27
CA ALA A 370 -19.90 -1.14 4.51
C ALA A 370 -18.85 -0.19 3.92
N PHE A 371 -18.99 0.21 2.65
CA PHE A 371 -18.09 1.17 2.00
C PHE A 371 -18.72 2.57 1.99
N PRO A 372 -18.55 3.38 3.06
CA PRO A 372 -19.27 4.63 3.22
C PRO A 372 -18.79 5.70 2.25
N SER A 373 -19.73 6.53 1.82
CA SER A 373 -19.44 7.84 1.22
C SER A 373 -19.67 8.95 2.24
N HIS A 374 -19.17 10.15 1.96
CA HIS A 374 -19.38 11.30 2.83
C HIS A 374 -20.15 12.41 2.11
N ARG A 375 -21.10 13.06 2.80
CA ARG A 375 -21.88 14.19 2.26
C ARG A 375 -20.96 15.32 1.80
N PHE A 376 -19.85 15.53 2.51
CA PHE A 376 -18.82 16.52 2.18
C PHE A 376 -17.62 15.95 1.42
N HIS A 377 -17.76 14.85 0.67
CA HIS A 377 -16.63 14.23 -0.07
C HIS A 377 -15.89 15.22 -0.99
N LYS A 378 -16.59 16.21 -1.56
CA LYS A 378 -15.98 17.27 -2.38
C LYS A 378 -14.97 18.12 -1.59
N LEU A 379 -15.15 18.24 -0.27
CA LEU A 379 -14.26 18.96 0.63
C LEU A 379 -13.12 18.09 1.17
N ALA A 380 -13.18 16.76 1.01
CA ALA A 380 -12.19 15.86 1.57
C ALA A 380 -10.79 16.12 1.00
N LYS A 381 -10.67 16.21 -0.34
CA LYS A 381 -9.40 16.49 -1.01
C LYS A 381 -8.79 17.86 -0.61
N PRO A 382 -9.53 18.99 -0.65
CA PRO A 382 -8.98 20.28 -0.22
C PRO A 382 -8.72 20.35 1.29
N ALA A 383 -9.35 19.51 2.12
CA ALA A 383 -9.08 19.44 3.55
C ALA A 383 -7.77 18.68 3.90
N VAL A 384 -7.22 17.89 2.98
CA VAL A 384 -6.00 17.08 3.24
C VAL A 384 -4.83 17.92 3.78
N PRO A 385 -4.44 19.06 3.17
CA PRO A 385 -3.33 19.85 3.68
C PRO A 385 -3.57 20.40 5.09
N LEU A 386 -4.82 20.73 5.44
CA LEU A 386 -5.20 21.21 6.78
C LEU A 386 -5.07 20.09 7.82
N VAL A 387 -5.61 18.91 7.51
CA VAL A 387 -5.52 17.73 8.40
C VAL A 387 -4.07 17.30 8.59
N GLU A 388 -3.28 17.27 7.51
CA GLU A 388 -1.85 16.95 7.59
C GLU A 388 -1.08 18.00 8.39
N SER A 389 -1.38 19.30 8.24
CA SER A 389 -0.73 20.36 9.02
C SER A 389 -1.09 20.26 10.50
N TRP A 390 -2.35 19.97 10.82
CA TRP A 390 -2.79 19.68 12.19
C TRP A 390 -2.05 18.48 12.78
N TYR A 391 -1.90 17.39 12.02
CA TYR A 391 -1.12 16.24 12.48
C TYR A 391 0.36 16.55 12.64
N ARG A 392 0.98 17.34 11.75
CA ARG A 392 2.37 17.80 11.92
C ARG A 392 2.52 18.65 13.19
N LEU A 393 1.56 19.54 13.46
CA LEU A 393 1.55 20.34 14.68
C LEU A 393 1.47 19.45 15.91
N ARG A 394 0.58 18.45 15.92
CA ARG A 394 0.47 17.47 17.00
C ARG A 394 1.74 16.61 17.18
N ASP A 395 2.34 16.19 16.07
CA ASP A 395 3.60 15.44 16.07
C ASP A 395 4.77 16.32 16.55
N ALA A 396 4.72 17.65 16.38
CA ALA A 396 5.73 18.59 16.88
C ALA A 396 5.47 19.07 18.32
N ALA A 397 4.21 19.31 18.67
CA ALA A 397 3.76 19.86 19.96
C ALA A 397 3.54 18.79 21.04
N ASN A 398 3.81 17.53 20.71
CA ASN A 398 3.69 16.40 21.62
C ASN A 398 2.26 16.03 22.09
N ILE A 399 1.24 16.20 21.23
CA ILE A 399 -0.21 15.98 21.54
C ILE A 399 -0.87 14.93 20.63
#